data_AF-A0AB34R1T4-F1
#
_entry.id   AF-A0AB34R1T4-F1
#
_cell.length_a   1.000
_cell.length_b   1.000
_cell.length_c   1.000
_cell.angle_alpha   90.00
_cell.angle_beta   90.00
_cell.angle_gamma   90.00
#
_symmetry.space_group_name_H-M   'P 1'
#
loop_
_entity.id
_entity.type
_entity.pdbx_description
1 polymer ?
#
loop_
_entity_poly.entity_id
_entity_poly.type
_entity_poly.pdbx_seq_one_letter_code
_entity_poly.pdbx_strand_id
1 'polypeptide(L)'
;MDVKDWTKNVIKQAEIDKYLVNGKDFIDEVEIFEELERQKNPDKQKVRDIIKKSLEIKILTPAETATLLNVEDPELLLEMQEAALEVKRRVYDNRIVFFAPLYLSNLCVNSCVYCGFRAENKEEKRHVLTMDEVREETAAVIDEGHKRMIAVYGEHPKNSADYMADSISTIYATKRTTPTGNGFNNIRRVNVNAAPMEIADLKKLWRAGIGTYQVFQETYHRGRYAELHPAHTIKGNYGWRLYAMHRAMEAGIDDVAIGALFGLYDWRFEVMGLLYHALDLERQFGIGPHTVSFPRMQPAPGSFISEHSPYLVTDEATKRLVTVIRLAIPYTGLIVTARENPEFRRELIHMGCTQTDASSKIGIGAYSKKLRQEENSDKVQFMLGDQRSLDEVIRELAQDGMITSFCTAGYRCGRTGDKIMNLLEKGVEGKFCKLNAVLTFREYLNDYASPETKAIGEQLIERELQEIEHTSFFTDKKLLPTFKSYYDRIAKGERDLYM
;
A
#
# COMPACT_ATOMS: atom_id res chain seq x y z
N MET A 1 32.73 5.41 0.72
CA MET A 1 32.44 5.62 2.15
C MET A 1 32.33 4.24 2.78
N ASP A 2 33.04 3.97 3.88
CA ASP A 2 32.84 2.72 4.63
C ASP A 2 31.42 2.67 5.23
N VAL A 3 30.86 1.48 5.41
CA VAL A 3 29.50 1.28 5.93
C VAL A 3 29.34 1.91 7.32
N LYS A 4 30.37 1.81 8.17
CA LYS A 4 30.35 2.41 9.51
C LYS A 4 30.27 3.94 9.46
N ASP A 5 31.03 4.55 8.56
CA ASP A 5 31.02 6.00 8.38
C ASP A 5 29.70 6.47 7.79
N TRP A 6 29.13 5.71 6.85
CA TRP A 6 27.80 6.01 6.30
C TRP A 6 26.72 5.97 7.40
N THR A 7 26.68 4.89 8.19
CA THR A 7 25.70 4.71 9.28
C THR A 7 25.70 5.87 10.27
N LYS A 8 26.86 6.42 10.61
CA LYS A 8 26.98 7.58 11.52
C LYS A 8 26.38 8.87 10.95
N ASN A 9 26.23 8.97 9.63
CA ASN A 9 25.85 10.19 8.93
C ASN A 9 24.43 10.15 8.35
N VAL A 10 23.72 9.01 8.39
CA VAL A 10 22.37 8.90 7.82
C VAL A 10 21.35 9.78 8.55
N ILE A 11 21.38 9.77 9.88
CA ILE A 11 20.36 10.43 10.70
C ILE A 11 20.65 11.94 10.77
N LYS A 12 19.66 12.75 10.37
CA LYS A 12 19.72 14.21 10.47
C LYS A 12 18.76 14.71 11.55
N GLN A 13 19.29 14.98 12.75
CA GLN A 13 18.46 15.38 13.90
C GLN A 13 17.66 16.66 13.63
N ALA A 14 18.25 17.63 12.91
CA ALA A 14 17.55 18.85 12.51
C ALA A 14 16.34 18.60 11.58
N GLU A 15 16.32 17.47 10.87
CA GLU A 15 15.17 17.04 10.05
C GLU A 15 14.16 16.18 10.84
N ILE A 16 14.31 16.11 12.17
CA ILE A 16 13.34 15.57 13.12
C ILE A 16 12.80 16.72 13.97
N ASP A 17 13.70 17.49 14.59
CA ASP A 17 13.38 18.47 15.64
C ASP A 17 12.35 19.52 15.19
N LYS A 18 12.37 19.89 13.90
CA LYS A 18 11.47 20.89 13.32
C LYS A 18 9.99 20.47 13.28
N TYR A 19 9.70 19.17 13.40
CA TYR A 19 8.34 18.65 13.41
C TYR A 19 7.80 18.41 14.83
N LEU A 20 8.66 18.50 15.84
CA LEU A 20 8.27 18.31 17.24
C LEU A 20 7.42 19.49 17.72
N VAL A 21 6.36 19.20 18.47
CA VAL A 21 5.54 20.22 19.12
C VAL A 21 5.94 20.28 20.58
N ASN A 22 6.49 21.43 21.00
CA ASN A 22 7.02 21.62 22.36
C ASN A 22 8.06 20.54 22.75
N GLY A 23 8.88 20.10 21.79
CA GLY A 23 9.90 19.07 22.00
C GLY A 23 9.36 17.64 22.12
N LYS A 24 8.07 17.41 21.88
CA LYS A 24 7.44 16.09 21.89
C LYS A 24 7.00 15.68 20.50
N ASP A 25 7.03 14.38 20.23
CA ASP A 25 6.43 13.83 19.02
C ASP A 25 4.92 13.62 19.17
N PHE A 26 4.25 13.28 18.06
CA PHE A 26 2.79 13.20 17.98
C PHE A 26 2.18 11.90 18.53
N ILE A 27 2.99 10.95 19.03
CA ILE A 27 2.51 9.71 19.64
C ILE A 27 2.56 9.83 21.16
N ASP A 28 1.45 10.21 21.79
CA ASP A 28 1.34 10.15 23.24
C ASP A 28 0.83 8.76 23.67
N GLU A 29 1.75 7.92 24.18
CA GLU A 29 1.42 6.57 24.65
C GLU A 29 0.43 6.58 25.81
N VAL A 30 0.54 7.55 26.72
CA VAL A 30 -0.36 7.66 27.88
C VAL A 30 -1.77 7.98 27.39
N GLU A 31 -1.90 8.96 26.50
CA GLU A 31 -3.20 9.32 25.90
C GLU A 31 -3.82 8.14 25.15
N ILE A 32 -3.04 7.39 24.37
CA ILE A 32 -3.54 6.20 23.65
C ILE A 32 -4.10 5.16 24.63
N PHE A 33 -3.36 4.83 25.69
CA PHE A 33 -3.82 3.86 26.68
C PHE A 33 -5.05 4.36 27.45
N GLU A 34 -5.07 5.64 27.84
CA GLU A 34 -6.20 6.26 28.52
C GLU A 34 -7.46 6.28 27.66
N GLU A 35 -7.36 6.58 26.36
CA GLU A 35 -8.50 6.51 25.45
C GLU A 35 -9.00 5.08 25.29
N LEU A 36 -8.11 4.12 25.07
CA LEU A 36 -8.50 2.71 24.93
C LEU A 36 -9.22 2.21 26.19
N GLU A 37 -8.78 2.63 27.38
CA GLU A 37 -9.43 2.28 28.65
C GLU A 37 -10.77 2.99 28.83
N ARG A 38 -10.81 4.31 28.59
CA ARG A 38 -11.99 5.16 28.83
C ARG A 38 -13.17 4.81 27.92
N GLN A 39 -12.89 4.31 26.71
CA GLN A 39 -13.93 4.00 25.72
C GLN A 39 -14.40 2.53 25.75
N LYS A 40 -14.05 1.75 26.77
CA LYS A 40 -14.57 0.39 26.97
C LYS A 40 -16.08 0.36 27.12
N ASN A 41 -16.69 -0.75 26.71
CA ASN A 41 -18.14 -0.99 26.78
C ASN A 41 -18.96 0.17 26.17
N PRO A 42 -18.70 0.52 24.89
CA PRO A 42 -19.31 1.68 24.29
C PRO A 42 -20.83 1.54 24.16
N ASP A 43 -21.54 2.65 24.37
CA ASP A 43 -22.98 2.72 24.10
C ASP A 43 -23.29 2.46 22.61
N LYS A 44 -24.35 1.69 22.34
CA LYS A 44 -24.71 1.28 20.97
C LYS A 44 -25.04 2.48 20.07
N GLN A 45 -25.71 3.50 20.61
CA GLN A 45 -26.07 4.69 19.84
C GLN A 45 -24.83 5.50 19.49
N LYS A 46 -23.89 5.64 20.43
CA LYS A 46 -22.59 6.29 20.17
C LYS A 46 -21.83 5.61 19.02
N VAL A 47 -21.79 4.28 18.97
CA VAL A 47 -21.15 3.54 17.87
C VAL A 47 -21.81 3.86 16.53
N ARG A 48 -23.15 3.87 16.47
CA ARG A 48 -23.91 4.19 15.24
C ARG A 48 -23.71 5.63 14.78
N ASP A 49 -23.59 6.57 15.71
CA ASP A 49 -23.30 7.97 15.38
C ASP A 49 -21.90 8.12 14.77
N ILE A 50 -20.91 7.37 15.28
CA ILE A 50 -19.56 7.31 14.71
C ILE A 50 -19.58 6.70 13.29
N ILE A 51 -20.30 5.60 13.10
CA ILE A 51 -20.50 4.98 11.77
C ILE A 51 -21.08 6.00 10.78
N LYS A 52 -22.10 6.76 11.19
CA LYS A 52 -22.71 7.80 10.36
C LYS A 52 -21.69 8.87 9.96
N LYS A 53 -20.82 9.30 10.88
CA LYS A 53 -19.73 10.25 10.57
C LYS A 53 -18.75 9.67 9.55
N SER A 54 -18.33 8.42 9.69
CA SER A 54 -17.44 7.76 8.72
C SER A 54 -18.07 7.68 7.33
N LEU A 55 -19.38 7.46 7.24
CA LEU A 55 -20.14 7.46 5.98
C LEU A 55 -20.18 8.84 5.30
N GLU A 56 -19.97 9.93 6.04
CA GLU A 56 -19.76 11.28 5.51
C GLU A 56 -18.31 11.53 5.03
N ILE A 57 -17.47 10.49 5.02
CA ILE A 57 -16.07 10.52 4.60
C ILE A 57 -15.23 11.50 5.44
N LYS A 58 -15.48 11.52 6.75
CA LYS A 58 -14.74 12.34 7.71
C LYS A 58 -13.82 11.48 8.58
N ILE A 59 -12.59 11.94 8.77
CA ILE A 59 -11.64 11.33 9.70
C ILE A 59 -12.23 11.31 11.12
N LEU A 60 -11.99 10.22 11.84
CA LEU A 60 -12.41 10.05 13.22
C LEU A 60 -11.38 10.66 14.19
N THR A 61 -11.87 11.07 15.36
CA THR A 61 -11.05 11.47 16.49
C THR A 61 -10.47 10.25 17.20
N PRO A 62 -9.43 10.41 18.05
CA PRO A 62 -8.91 9.33 18.88
C PRO A 62 -9.99 8.66 19.74
N ALA A 63 -10.82 9.43 20.43
CA ALA A 63 -11.91 8.89 21.27
C ALA A 63 -12.95 8.08 20.47
N GLU A 64 -13.33 8.54 19.27
CA GLU A 64 -14.26 7.81 18.39
C GLU A 64 -13.62 6.50 17.88
N THR A 65 -12.35 6.55 17.49
CA THR A 65 -11.62 5.35 17.01
C THR A 65 -11.45 4.33 18.14
N ALA A 66 -11.05 4.77 19.33
CA ALA A 66 -10.98 3.93 20.52
C ALA A 66 -12.35 3.35 20.92
N THR A 67 -13.44 4.08 20.69
CA THR A 67 -14.81 3.56 20.88
C THR A 67 -15.05 2.36 19.94
N LEU A 68 -14.72 2.49 18.64
CA LEU A 68 -14.89 1.39 17.68
C LEU A 68 -13.97 0.18 17.99
N LEU A 69 -12.74 0.42 18.45
CA LEU A 69 -11.80 -0.65 18.84
C LEU A 69 -12.32 -1.49 20.02
N ASN A 70 -13.16 -0.91 20.87
CA ASN A 70 -13.74 -1.53 22.06
C ASN A 70 -15.14 -2.17 21.84
N VAL A 71 -15.65 -2.19 20.60
CA VAL A 71 -16.91 -2.88 20.29
C VAL A 71 -16.70 -4.40 20.34
N GLU A 72 -17.55 -5.08 21.12
CA GLU A 72 -17.58 -6.55 21.23
C GLU A 72 -18.93 -7.16 20.85
N ASP A 73 -19.97 -6.33 20.72
CA ASP A 73 -21.32 -6.75 20.34
C ASP A 73 -21.33 -7.25 18.87
N PRO A 74 -21.71 -8.51 18.60
CA PRO A 74 -21.61 -9.08 17.25
C PRO A 74 -22.47 -8.37 16.21
N GLU A 75 -23.64 -7.85 16.59
CA GLU A 75 -24.51 -7.11 15.66
C GLU A 75 -23.85 -5.80 15.25
N LEU A 76 -23.29 -5.05 16.22
CA LEU A 76 -22.55 -3.82 15.93
C LEU A 76 -21.28 -4.09 15.11
N LEU A 77 -20.57 -5.19 15.36
CA LEU A 77 -19.41 -5.55 14.55
C LEU A 77 -19.80 -5.78 13.08
N LEU A 78 -20.94 -6.42 12.83
CA LEU A 78 -21.46 -6.58 11.47
C LEU A 78 -21.87 -5.23 10.85
N GLU A 79 -22.61 -4.38 11.60
CA GLU A 79 -22.96 -3.03 11.15
C GLU A 79 -21.71 -2.22 10.77
N MET A 80 -20.63 -2.33 11.55
CA MET A 80 -19.36 -1.67 11.25
C MET A 80 -18.70 -2.20 9.97
N GLN A 81 -18.73 -3.51 9.74
CA GLN A 81 -18.17 -4.13 8.53
C GLN A 81 -18.93 -3.69 7.27
N GLU A 82 -20.26 -3.68 7.32
CA GLU A 82 -21.10 -3.20 6.24
C GLU A 82 -20.83 -1.72 5.95
N ALA A 83 -20.71 -0.90 7.00
CA ALA A 83 -20.35 0.50 6.86
C ALA A 83 -18.96 0.71 6.26
N ALA A 84 -17.97 -0.11 6.64
CA ALA A 84 -16.62 -0.02 6.08
C ALA A 84 -16.61 -0.33 4.57
N LEU A 85 -17.36 -1.34 4.13
CA LEU A 85 -17.55 -1.63 2.71
C LEU A 85 -18.27 -0.49 1.99
N GLU A 86 -19.31 0.09 2.59
CA GLU A 86 -20.03 1.24 2.03
C GLU A 86 -19.12 2.49 1.89
N VAL A 87 -18.29 2.78 2.89
CA VAL A 87 -17.25 3.84 2.79
C VAL A 87 -16.32 3.54 1.62
N LYS A 88 -15.83 2.30 1.48
CA LYS A 88 -14.99 1.90 0.35
C LYS A 88 -15.71 2.11 -0.99
N ARG A 89 -17.00 1.78 -1.10
CA ARG A 89 -17.78 1.99 -2.33
C ARG A 89 -17.96 3.48 -2.65
N ARG A 90 -18.24 4.33 -1.66
CA ARG A 90 -18.38 5.79 -1.86
C ARG A 90 -17.10 6.44 -2.39
N VAL A 91 -15.95 6.03 -1.88
CA VAL A 91 -14.65 6.65 -2.22
C VAL A 91 -14.01 5.98 -3.44
N TYR A 92 -14.09 4.66 -3.53
CA TYR A 92 -13.32 3.86 -4.48
C TYR A 92 -14.14 3.03 -5.46
N ASP A 93 -15.47 3.03 -5.34
CA ASP A 93 -16.38 2.12 -6.05
C ASP A 93 -16.06 0.64 -5.73
N ASN A 94 -16.45 -0.31 -6.58
CA ASN A 94 -16.09 -1.72 -6.54
C ASN A 94 -14.67 -2.01 -7.11
N ARG A 95 -13.84 -0.98 -7.33
CA ARG A 95 -12.52 -1.17 -7.93
C ARG A 95 -11.49 -1.75 -6.96
N ILE A 96 -10.56 -2.55 -7.47
CA ILE A 96 -9.35 -3.01 -6.78
C ILE A 96 -8.12 -2.74 -7.65
N VAL A 97 -7.15 -2.02 -7.10
CA VAL A 97 -5.92 -1.65 -7.80
C VAL A 97 -4.84 -2.72 -7.59
N PHE A 98 -4.23 -3.18 -8.67
CA PHE A 98 -3.17 -4.19 -8.61
C PHE A 98 -1.77 -3.59 -8.79
N PHE A 99 -0.79 -4.15 -8.10
CA PHE A 99 0.63 -3.88 -8.28
C PHE A 99 1.45 -5.17 -8.13
N ALA A 100 2.74 -5.12 -8.44
CA ALA A 100 3.69 -6.18 -8.11
C ALA A 100 4.82 -5.61 -7.23
N PRO A 101 5.20 -6.26 -6.11
CA PRO A 101 6.40 -5.89 -5.39
C PRO A 101 7.63 -6.38 -6.16
N LEU A 102 8.61 -5.51 -6.41
CA LEU A 102 9.89 -5.88 -6.98
C LEU A 102 11.00 -5.61 -5.96
N TYR A 103 11.60 -6.68 -5.45
CA TYR A 103 12.70 -6.59 -4.49
C TYR A 103 14.03 -6.40 -5.22
N LEU A 104 14.60 -5.21 -5.09
CA LEU A 104 15.83 -4.83 -5.79
C LEU A 104 17.09 -5.08 -4.96
N SER A 105 16.95 -5.11 -3.64
CA SER A 105 18.04 -5.49 -2.76
C SER A 105 17.58 -6.01 -1.41
N ASN A 106 18.25 -7.06 -0.93
CA ASN A 106 18.14 -7.59 0.43
C ASN A 106 19.35 -7.22 1.32
N LEU A 107 20.24 -6.32 0.89
CA LEU A 107 21.31 -5.81 1.73
C LEU A 107 20.73 -4.89 2.80
N CYS A 108 21.03 -5.17 4.06
CA CYS A 108 20.55 -4.39 5.18
C CYS A 108 21.62 -4.31 6.29
N VAL A 109 21.84 -3.11 6.83
CA VAL A 109 22.71 -2.88 7.99
C VAL A 109 21.97 -3.09 9.32
N ASN A 110 20.64 -3.20 9.28
CA ASN A 110 19.83 -3.36 10.49
C ASN A 110 19.57 -4.81 10.84
N SER A 111 19.15 -4.98 12.08
CA SER A 111 19.09 -6.26 12.77
C SER A 111 17.72 -6.53 13.38
N CYS A 112 16.66 -6.09 12.69
CA CYS A 112 15.28 -6.22 13.14
C CYS A 112 14.97 -7.70 13.43
N VAL A 113 14.54 -8.00 14.65
CA VAL A 113 14.47 -9.39 15.14
C VAL A 113 13.40 -10.23 14.43
N TYR A 114 12.46 -9.59 13.72
CA TYR A 114 11.34 -10.20 12.99
C TYR A 114 11.59 -10.40 11.48
N CYS A 115 12.74 -9.96 10.94
CA CYS A 115 12.95 -9.85 9.49
C CYS A 115 13.98 -10.87 8.98
N GLY A 116 13.67 -11.60 7.89
CA GLY A 116 14.60 -12.53 7.27
C GLY A 116 15.87 -11.86 6.72
N PHE A 117 15.77 -10.60 6.29
CA PHE A 117 16.90 -9.82 5.76
C PHE A 117 17.77 -9.16 6.84
N ARG A 118 17.56 -9.43 8.13
CA ARG A 118 18.39 -8.88 9.21
C ARG A 118 19.88 -9.18 9.01
N ALA A 119 20.77 -8.26 9.41
CA ALA A 119 22.21 -8.34 9.15
C ALA A 119 22.91 -9.58 9.78
N GLU A 120 22.38 -10.11 10.89
CA GLU A 120 22.90 -11.33 11.52
C GLU A 120 22.55 -12.60 10.77
N ASN A 121 21.53 -12.60 9.92
CA ASN A 121 21.18 -13.78 9.14
C ASN A 121 22.24 -14.01 8.06
N LYS A 122 23.24 -14.84 8.36
CA LYS A 122 24.37 -15.18 7.47
C LYS A 122 24.00 -16.18 6.39
N GLU A 123 22.84 -16.78 6.53
CA GLU A 123 22.33 -17.71 5.57
C GLU A 123 21.58 -17.04 4.40
N GLU A 124 21.25 -15.76 4.57
CA GLU A 124 20.66 -14.93 3.53
C GLU A 124 21.72 -14.57 2.48
N LYS A 125 21.45 -14.91 1.21
CA LYS A 125 22.36 -14.58 0.11
C LYS A 125 22.14 -13.15 -0.35
N ARG A 126 23.11 -12.30 -0.03
CA ARG A 126 23.02 -10.84 -0.25
C ARG A 126 23.23 -10.47 -1.71
N HIS A 127 22.26 -9.77 -2.30
CA HIS A 127 22.31 -9.27 -3.66
C HIS A 127 21.71 -7.87 -3.80
N VAL A 128 22.28 -7.08 -4.70
CA VAL A 128 21.75 -5.81 -5.19
C VAL A 128 21.64 -5.99 -6.70
N LEU A 129 20.44 -5.86 -7.27
CA LEU A 129 20.27 -5.99 -8.71
C LEU A 129 21.07 -4.91 -9.44
N THR A 130 21.82 -5.31 -10.46
CA THR A 130 22.35 -4.40 -11.48
C THR A 130 21.21 -3.81 -12.30
N MET A 131 21.43 -2.66 -12.96
CA MET A 131 20.38 -2.05 -13.81
C MET A 131 19.93 -2.97 -14.96
N ASP A 132 20.78 -3.89 -15.41
CA ASP A 132 20.40 -4.90 -16.40
C ASP A 132 19.44 -5.93 -15.79
N GLU A 133 19.74 -6.43 -14.60
CA GLU A 133 18.80 -7.31 -13.87
C GLU A 133 17.50 -6.58 -13.50
N VAL A 134 17.55 -5.28 -13.13
CA VAL A 134 16.34 -4.46 -12.91
C VAL A 134 15.46 -4.45 -14.16
N ARG A 135 16.07 -4.30 -15.34
CA ARG A 135 15.36 -4.31 -16.63
C ARG A 135 14.74 -5.68 -16.92
N GLU A 136 15.47 -6.77 -16.65
CA GLU A 136 14.99 -8.14 -16.84
C GLU A 136 13.83 -8.49 -15.91
N GLU A 137 13.94 -8.17 -14.62
CA GLU A 137 12.86 -8.37 -13.66
C GLU A 137 11.64 -7.52 -14.02
N THR A 138 11.85 -6.25 -14.40
CA THR A 138 10.76 -5.37 -14.83
C THR A 138 10.06 -5.91 -16.08
N ALA A 139 10.82 -6.41 -17.05
CA ALA A 139 10.28 -7.04 -18.24
C ALA A 139 9.38 -8.23 -17.88
N ALA A 140 9.81 -9.09 -16.97
CA ALA A 140 9.02 -10.23 -16.52
C ALA A 140 7.71 -9.81 -15.82
N VAL A 141 7.75 -8.77 -14.97
CA VAL A 141 6.54 -8.21 -14.34
C VAL A 141 5.57 -7.60 -15.37
N ILE A 142 6.09 -6.93 -16.40
CA ILE A 142 5.27 -6.39 -17.50
C ILE A 142 4.64 -7.52 -18.31
N ASP A 143 5.38 -8.60 -18.55
CA ASP A 143 4.91 -9.79 -19.28
C ASP A 143 3.78 -10.52 -18.53
N GLU A 144 3.70 -10.39 -17.21
CA GLU A 144 2.56 -10.86 -16.40
C GLU A 144 1.32 -9.95 -16.51
N GLY A 145 1.45 -8.75 -17.09
CA GLY A 145 0.34 -7.81 -17.34
C GLY A 145 0.26 -6.64 -16.36
N HIS A 146 1.17 -6.56 -15.39
CA HIS A 146 1.21 -5.44 -14.44
C HIS A 146 1.54 -4.11 -15.12
N LYS A 147 1.05 -3.02 -14.51
CA LYS A 147 1.36 -1.63 -14.89
C LYS A 147 1.77 -0.76 -13.71
N ARG A 148 1.79 -1.33 -12.50
CA ARG A 148 2.15 -0.65 -11.25
C ARG A 148 3.10 -1.55 -10.47
N MET A 149 4.09 -0.94 -9.86
CA MET A 149 5.14 -1.66 -9.14
C MET A 149 5.46 -0.98 -7.82
N ILE A 150 5.85 -1.76 -6.82
CA ILE A 150 6.49 -1.25 -5.60
C ILE A 150 7.93 -1.76 -5.58
N ALA A 151 8.88 -0.85 -5.75
CA ALA A 151 10.30 -1.13 -5.62
C ALA A 151 10.69 -1.23 -4.14
N VAL A 152 11.26 -2.37 -3.72
CA VAL A 152 11.58 -2.66 -2.32
C VAL A 152 13.09 -2.78 -2.11
N TYR A 153 13.60 -2.10 -1.08
CA TYR A 153 15.04 -2.04 -0.77
C TYR A 153 15.31 -2.27 0.72
N GLY A 154 16.35 -3.05 1.03
CA GLY A 154 16.98 -3.03 2.36
C GLY A 154 17.77 -1.72 2.61
N GLU A 155 18.14 -1.46 3.88
CA GLU A 155 18.86 -0.24 4.26
C GLU A 155 20.37 -0.47 4.21
N HIS A 156 21.05 0.05 3.18
CA HIS A 156 22.49 -0.12 2.99
C HIS A 156 23.05 0.99 2.09
N PRO A 157 24.33 1.43 2.23
CA PRO A 157 24.90 2.48 1.37
C PRO A 157 24.95 2.14 -0.12
N LYS A 158 24.88 0.85 -0.48
CA LYS A 158 24.75 0.40 -1.88
C LYS A 158 23.34 0.65 -2.46
N ASN A 159 22.35 0.80 -1.59
CA ASN A 159 20.98 1.18 -1.93
C ASN A 159 20.86 2.69 -1.75
N SER A 160 21.77 3.47 -2.34
CA SER A 160 21.75 4.93 -2.25
C SER A 160 20.53 5.50 -2.98
N ALA A 161 20.17 6.75 -2.68
CA ALA A 161 19.12 7.44 -3.42
C ALA A 161 19.42 7.55 -4.93
N ASP A 162 20.70 7.58 -5.33
CA ASP A 162 21.10 7.58 -6.73
C ASP A 162 20.78 6.22 -7.39
N TYR A 163 21.14 5.10 -6.75
CA TYR A 163 20.77 3.76 -7.23
C TYR A 163 19.26 3.57 -7.32
N MET A 164 18.51 4.08 -6.34
CA MET A 164 17.04 4.03 -6.37
C MET A 164 16.47 4.88 -7.50
N ALA A 165 16.99 6.09 -7.72
CA ALA A 165 16.58 6.95 -8.84
C ALA A 165 16.88 6.31 -10.21
N ASP A 166 18.05 5.68 -10.36
CA ASP A 166 18.42 4.93 -11.56
C ASP A 166 17.52 3.70 -11.76
N SER A 167 17.17 3.01 -10.68
CA SER A 167 16.22 1.88 -10.71
C SER A 167 14.85 2.34 -11.19
N ILE A 168 14.30 3.43 -10.63
CA ILE A 168 13.00 4.00 -11.03
C ILE A 168 13.03 4.37 -12.52
N SER A 169 14.10 5.04 -12.96
CA SER A 169 14.29 5.43 -14.36
C SER A 169 14.34 4.21 -15.29
N THR A 170 15.06 3.16 -14.88
CA THR A 170 15.15 1.89 -15.62
C THR A 170 13.80 1.19 -15.71
N ILE A 171 13.04 1.15 -14.61
CA ILE A 171 11.70 0.57 -14.58
C ILE A 171 10.77 1.29 -15.56
N TYR A 172 10.75 2.62 -15.55
CA TYR A 172 9.91 3.39 -16.48
C TYR A 172 10.35 3.28 -17.95
N ALA A 173 11.66 3.14 -18.20
CA ALA A 173 12.19 2.98 -19.55
C ALA A 173 11.90 1.59 -20.15
N THR A 174 11.64 0.58 -19.30
CA THR A 174 11.40 -0.79 -19.75
C THR A 174 10.02 -0.92 -20.40
N LYS A 175 10.00 -1.42 -21.63
CA LYS A 175 8.78 -1.67 -22.42
C LYS A 175 8.79 -3.08 -22.98
N ARG A 176 7.61 -3.68 -23.08
CA ARG A 176 7.42 -5.01 -23.69
C ARG A 176 6.29 -4.96 -24.69
N THR A 177 6.44 -5.65 -25.81
CA THR A 177 5.34 -5.87 -26.74
C THR A 177 4.27 -6.71 -26.05
N THR A 178 3.01 -6.37 -26.23
CA THR A 178 1.91 -7.17 -25.67
C THR A 178 1.93 -8.58 -26.29
N PRO A 179 1.46 -9.63 -25.57
CA PRO A 179 1.39 -10.99 -26.12
C PRO A 179 0.63 -11.09 -27.45
N THR A 180 -0.30 -10.17 -27.69
CA THR A 180 -1.09 -10.06 -28.92
C THR A 180 -0.36 -9.40 -30.09
N GLY A 181 0.80 -8.78 -29.87
CA GLY A 181 1.57 -8.05 -30.89
C GLY A 181 1.00 -6.68 -31.27
N ASN A 182 -0.13 -6.27 -30.70
CA ASN A 182 -0.88 -5.07 -31.12
C ASN A 182 -0.46 -3.77 -30.41
N GLY A 183 0.52 -3.83 -29.51
CA GLY A 183 0.98 -2.64 -28.79
C GLY A 183 2.11 -2.95 -27.82
N PHE A 184 2.34 -2.02 -26.89
CA PHE A 184 3.32 -2.16 -25.82
C PHE A 184 2.69 -1.97 -24.45
N ASN A 185 3.26 -2.63 -23.45
CA ASN A 185 3.00 -2.40 -22.03
C ASN A 185 4.28 -1.94 -21.33
N ASN A 186 4.11 -1.24 -20.22
CA ASN A 186 5.18 -0.74 -19.37
C ASN A 186 4.65 -0.46 -17.96
N ILE A 187 5.56 -0.31 -17.00
CA ILE A 187 5.19 0.19 -15.68
C ILE A 187 4.89 1.69 -15.79
N ARG A 188 3.74 2.08 -15.24
CA ARG A 188 3.14 3.42 -15.34
C ARG A 188 3.20 4.22 -14.03
N ARG A 189 3.44 3.53 -12.90
CA ARG A 189 3.69 4.12 -11.58
C ARG A 189 4.60 3.20 -10.78
N VAL A 190 5.66 3.76 -10.21
CA VAL A 190 6.61 3.08 -9.33
C VAL A 190 6.49 3.68 -7.93
N ASN A 191 5.95 2.94 -6.97
CA ASN A 191 6.08 3.30 -5.56
C ASN A 191 7.42 2.76 -5.03
N VAL A 192 7.92 3.34 -3.93
CA VAL A 192 9.15 2.87 -3.27
C VAL A 192 8.86 2.55 -1.82
N ASN A 193 9.20 1.32 -1.42
CA ASN A 193 9.32 0.93 -0.03
C ASN A 193 10.81 0.86 0.33
N ALA A 194 11.27 1.80 1.15
CA ALA A 194 12.67 1.91 1.55
C ALA A 194 12.79 2.34 3.00
N ALA A 195 13.99 2.34 3.56
CA ALA A 195 14.25 2.93 4.86
C ALA A 195 14.17 4.48 4.81
N PRO A 196 13.93 5.15 5.96
CA PRO A 196 13.88 6.60 6.03
C PRO A 196 15.14 7.27 5.50
N MET A 197 14.97 8.31 4.68
CA MET A 197 16.04 9.10 4.09
C MET A 197 16.01 10.55 4.57
N GLU A 198 17.10 11.26 4.34
CA GLU A 198 17.14 12.72 4.46
C GLU A 198 16.40 13.39 3.30
N ILE A 199 15.99 14.64 3.50
CA ILE A 199 15.21 15.41 2.51
C ILE A 199 15.96 15.56 1.19
N ALA A 200 17.29 15.74 1.23
CA ALA A 200 18.11 15.88 0.03
C ALA A 200 18.03 14.64 -0.88
N ASP A 201 18.04 13.44 -0.28
CA ASP A 201 17.93 12.17 -0.99
C ASP A 201 16.49 11.91 -1.46
N LEU A 202 15.48 12.25 -0.66
CA LEU A 202 14.08 12.17 -1.06
C LEU A 202 13.77 13.06 -2.28
N LYS A 203 14.40 14.25 -2.38
CA LYS A 203 14.31 15.11 -3.57
C LYS A 203 14.86 14.45 -4.84
N LYS A 204 15.81 13.51 -4.72
CA LYS A 204 16.29 12.73 -5.88
C LYS A 204 15.22 11.76 -6.36
N LEU A 205 14.56 11.05 -5.44
CA LEU A 205 13.47 10.14 -5.79
C LEU A 205 12.26 10.88 -6.38
N TRP A 206 11.94 12.05 -5.82
CA TRP A 206 10.92 12.93 -6.37
C TRP A 206 11.20 13.31 -7.82
N ARG A 207 12.44 13.76 -8.12
CA ARG A 207 12.85 14.08 -9.50
C ARG A 207 12.85 12.87 -10.43
N ALA A 208 13.09 11.67 -9.91
CA ALA A 208 13.01 10.43 -10.67
C ALA A 208 11.56 10.00 -11.01
N GLY A 209 10.55 10.69 -10.45
CA GLY A 209 9.14 10.39 -10.71
C GLY A 209 8.62 9.22 -9.90
N ILE A 210 9.00 9.13 -8.62
CA ILE A 210 8.35 8.24 -7.66
C ILE A 210 6.84 8.52 -7.59
N GLY A 211 6.04 7.45 -7.48
CA GLY A 211 4.61 7.50 -7.23
C GLY A 211 4.28 7.73 -5.76
N THR A 212 4.56 6.74 -4.90
CA THR A 212 4.31 6.82 -3.45
C THR A 212 5.56 6.43 -2.70
N TYR A 213 5.94 7.18 -1.67
CA TYR A 213 7.00 6.76 -0.75
C TYR A 213 6.40 6.08 0.49
N GLN A 214 6.91 4.89 0.82
CA GLN A 214 6.34 4.01 1.82
C GLN A 214 7.38 3.62 2.87
N VAL A 215 7.08 3.95 4.13
CA VAL A 215 7.84 3.48 5.29
C VAL A 215 6.84 3.03 6.34
N PHE A 216 6.94 1.78 6.76
CA PHE A 216 6.17 1.29 7.90
C PHE A 216 6.82 1.77 9.18
N GLN A 217 6.03 2.30 10.12
CA GLN A 217 6.51 2.54 11.48
C GLN A 217 6.87 1.22 12.17
N GLU A 218 6.31 0.10 11.68
CA GLU A 218 6.43 -1.25 12.23
C GLU A 218 5.65 -1.40 13.53
N THR A 219 6.04 -0.64 14.57
CA THR A 219 5.29 -0.52 15.82
C THR A 219 5.40 0.91 16.35
N TYR A 220 4.26 1.49 16.73
CA TYR A 220 4.20 2.82 17.31
C TYR A 220 4.59 2.81 18.80
N HIS A 221 4.55 1.67 19.48
CA HIS A 221 4.89 1.59 20.91
C HIS A 221 6.42 1.64 21.10
N ARG A 222 6.94 2.67 21.76
CA ARG A 222 8.39 2.94 21.83
C ARG A 222 9.17 1.84 22.54
N GLY A 223 8.65 1.33 23.66
CA GLY A 223 9.31 0.26 24.40
C GLY A 223 9.50 -0.98 23.52
N ARG A 224 8.44 -1.36 22.80
CA ARG A 224 8.46 -2.51 21.90
C ARG A 224 9.31 -2.26 20.67
N TYR A 225 9.29 -1.04 20.13
CA TYR A 225 10.18 -0.64 19.05
C TYR A 225 11.65 -0.81 19.41
N ALA A 226 12.07 -0.36 20.61
CA ALA A 226 13.44 -0.46 21.08
C ALA A 226 13.91 -1.90 21.31
N GLU A 227 13.02 -2.79 21.77
CA GLU A 227 13.30 -4.23 21.89
C GLU A 227 13.52 -4.91 20.53
N LEU A 228 12.74 -4.51 19.53
CA LEU A 228 12.73 -5.16 18.21
C LEU A 228 13.79 -4.62 17.25
N HIS A 229 14.25 -3.39 17.48
CA HIS A 229 15.21 -2.68 16.63
C HIS A 229 16.42 -2.25 17.47
N PRO A 230 17.56 -2.96 17.36
CA PRO A 230 18.71 -2.68 18.21
C PRO A 230 19.18 -1.22 18.10
N ALA A 231 19.39 -0.56 19.24
CA ALA A 231 19.71 0.87 19.33
C ALA A 231 21.00 1.30 18.61
N HIS A 232 21.91 0.36 18.33
CA HIS A 232 23.15 0.61 17.60
C HIS A 232 22.96 0.63 16.06
N THR A 233 21.75 0.35 15.56
CA THR A 233 21.39 0.36 14.14
C THR A 233 20.67 1.65 13.77
N ILE A 234 20.61 2.00 12.48
CA ILE A 234 19.91 3.22 12.02
C ILE A 234 18.42 3.11 12.34
N LYS A 235 17.82 1.95 12.03
CA LYS A 235 16.41 1.69 12.34
C LYS A 235 16.13 1.68 13.84
N GLY A 236 17.12 1.52 14.71
CA GLY A 236 16.94 1.68 16.16
C GLY A 236 16.50 3.09 16.57
N ASN A 237 16.69 4.10 15.73
CA ASN A 237 16.23 5.47 15.99
C ASN A 237 14.74 5.64 15.65
N TYR A 238 13.90 5.65 16.69
CA TYR A 238 12.45 5.78 16.58
C TYR A 238 12.02 7.08 15.90
N GLY A 239 12.54 8.24 16.33
CA GLY A 239 12.15 9.54 15.78
C GLY A 239 12.55 9.71 14.30
N TRP A 240 13.72 9.18 13.91
CA TRP A 240 14.14 9.17 12.51
C TRP A 240 13.15 8.39 11.63
N ARG A 241 12.63 7.27 12.11
CA ARG A 241 11.60 6.51 11.38
C ARG A 241 10.22 7.15 11.44
N LEU A 242 9.79 7.64 12.60
CA LEU A 242 8.45 8.22 12.79
C LEU A 242 8.20 9.39 11.83
N TYR A 243 9.18 10.29 11.68
CA TYR A 243 9.08 11.47 10.82
C TYR A 243 9.50 11.24 9.36
N ALA A 244 9.60 9.99 8.92
CA ALA A 244 10.00 9.68 7.54
C ALA A 244 9.02 10.26 6.50
N MET A 245 7.71 10.19 6.77
CA MET A 245 6.68 10.70 5.87
C MET A 245 6.69 12.24 5.81
N HIS A 246 6.94 12.91 6.93
CA HIS A 246 7.06 14.37 6.99
C HIS A 246 8.20 14.88 6.12
N ARG A 247 9.37 14.22 6.20
CA ARG A 247 10.50 14.53 5.31
C ARG A 247 10.18 14.25 3.84
N ALA A 248 9.40 13.22 3.54
CA ALA A 248 8.99 12.93 2.16
C ALA A 248 8.06 14.02 1.61
N MET A 249 7.06 14.45 2.40
CA MET A 249 6.18 15.56 2.03
C MET A 249 6.95 16.88 1.87
N GLU A 250 7.89 17.20 2.78
CA GLU A 250 8.74 18.40 2.63
C GLU A 250 9.66 18.33 1.40
N ALA A 251 10.09 17.13 1.00
CA ALA A 251 10.86 16.92 -0.22
C ALA A 251 10.04 17.09 -1.51
N GLY A 252 8.71 17.20 -1.40
CA GLY A 252 7.77 17.33 -2.52
C GLY A 252 7.07 16.02 -2.92
N ILE A 253 7.32 14.92 -2.20
CA ILE A 253 6.60 13.66 -2.41
C ILE A 253 5.30 13.73 -1.61
N ASP A 254 4.22 14.10 -2.28
CA ASP A 254 2.91 14.37 -1.69
C ASP A 254 2.03 13.11 -1.53
N ASP A 255 2.31 12.05 -2.28
CA ASP A 255 1.74 10.72 -2.06
C ASP A 255 2.66 9.89 -1.14
N VAL A 256 2.23 9.70 0.12
CA VAL A 256 2.97 8.92 1.12
C VAL A 256 2.15 7.76 1.69
N ALA A 257 2.84 6.73 2.18
CA ALA A 257 2.20 5.53 2.71
C ALA A 257 2.77 5.13 4.07
N ILE A 258 1.89 5.07 5.06
CA ILE A 258 2.21 4.59 6.41
C ILE A 258 1.82 3.12 6.57
N GLY A 259 2.31 2.50 7.64
CA GLY A 259 1.88 1.15 8.01
C GLY A 259 2.47 0.69 9.33
N ALA A 260 1.84 -0.32 9.90
CA ALA A 260 2.29 -1.02 11.10
C ALA A 260 2.33 -2.53 10.81
N LEU A 261 3.32 -3.23 11.37
CA LEU A 261 3.46 -4.67 11.26
C LEU A 261 2.70 -5.31 12.43
N PHE A 262 1.48 -5.74 12.15
CA PHE A 262 0.59 -6.35 13.13
C PHE A 262 1.14 -7.70 13.57
N GLY A 263 1.30 -7.89 14.88
CA GLY A 263 2.05 -9.01 15.44
C GLY A 263 3.21 -8.59 16.33
N LEU A 264 3.65 -7.32 16.23
CA LEU A 264 4.75 -6.80 17.04
C LEU A 264 4.32 -6.32 18.42
N TYR A 265 3.12 -5.74 18.54
CA TYR A 265 2.52 -5.22 19.77
C TYR A 265 0.98 -5.30 19.69
N ASP A 266 0.28 -4.83 20.72
CA ASP A 266 -1.19 -4.82 20.75
C ASP A 266 -1.78 -4.09 19.53
N TRP A 267 -2.65 -4.78 18.80
CA TRP A 267 -3.18 -4.28 17.53
C TRP A 267 -4.06 -3.04 17.70
N ARG A 268 -4.70 -2.83 18.86
CA ARG A 268 -5.52 -1.63 19.10
C ARG A 268 -4.63 -0.41 19.27
N PHE A 269 -3.53 -0.57 20.01
CA PHE A 269 -2.49 0.45 20.11
C PHE A 269 -1.95 0.84 18.72
N GLU A 270 -1.63 -0.15 17.88
CA GLU A 270 -1.09 0.12 16.54
C GLU A 270 -2.10 0.84 15.62
N VAL A 271 -3.40 0.51 15.70
CA VAL A 271 -4.45 1.25 14.98
C VAL A 271 -4.53 2.70 15.45
N MET A 272 -4.45 2.94 16.76
CA MET A 272 -4.41 4.30 17.29
C MET A 272 -3.18 5.05 16.80
N GLY A 273 -1.99 4.42 16.79
CA GLY A 273 -0.78 5.00 16.24
C GLY A 273 -0.89 5.39 14.76
N LEU A 274 -1.51 4.53 13.94
CA LEU A 274 -1.81 4.84 12.54
C LEU A 274 -2.73 6.06 12.39
N LEU A 275 -3.78 6.16 13.22
CA LEU A 275 -4.68 7.31 13.23
C LEU A 275 -3.92 8.60 13.62
N TYR A 276 -3.17 8.58 14.72
CA TYR A 276 -2.42 9.75 15.18
C TYR A 276 -1.40 10.22 14.12
N HIS A 277 -0.76 9.28 13.41
CA HIS A 277 0.12 9.62 12.29
C HIS A 277 -0.64 10.28 11.13
N ALA A 278 -1.81 9.76 10.78
CA ALA A 278 -2.64 10.37 9.74
C ALA A 278 -3.08 11.80 10.12
N LEU A 279 -3.54 11.99 11.36
CA LEU A 279 -3.92 13.31 11.90
C LEU A 279 -2.74 14.28 11.94
N ASP A 280 -1.55 13.80 12.27
CA ASP A 280 -0.36 14.66 12.33
C ASP A 280 0.08 15.11 10.93
N LEU A 281 0.03 14.22 9.94
CA LEU A 281 0.28 14.59 8.54
C LEU A 281 -0.73 15.62 8.04
N GLU A 282 -2.02 15.44 8.32
CA GLU A 282 -3.05 16.45 8.01
C GLU A 282 -2.78 17.79 8.70
N ARG A 283 -2.42 17.76 9.98
CA ARG A 283 -2.13 18.97 10.75
C ARG A 283 -0.94 19.76 10.18
N GLN A 284 0.12 19.06 9.76
CA GLN A 284 1.36 19.69 9.32
C GLN A 284 1.35 20.07 7.83
N PHE A 285 0.69 19.27 6.98
CA PHE A 285 0.77 19.40 5.52
C PHE A 285 -0.59 19.60 4.85
N GLY A 286 -1.69 19.55 5.59
CA GLY A 286 -3.06 19.68 5.07
C GLY A 286 -3.60 18.42 4.41
N ILE A 287 -2.83 17.32 4.39
CA ILE A 287 -3.21 16.04 3.80
C ILE A 287 -2.71 14.86 4.62
N GLY A 288 -3.54 13.83 4.74
CA GLY A 288 -3.18 12.54 5.33
C GLY A 288 -2.41 11.62 4.37
N PRO A 289 -2.14 10.37 4.77
CA PRO A 289 -1.47 9.40 3.93
C PRO A 289 -2.35 8.95 2.75
N HIS A 290 -1.72 8.73 1.59
CA HIS A 290 -2.37 8.19 0.40
C HIS A 290 -2.84 6.74 0.62
N THR A 291 -2.02 5.94 1.30
CA THR A 291 -2.36 4.56 1.67
C THR A 291 -1.88 4.18 3.06
N VAL A 292 -2.60 3.26 3.69
CA VAL A 292 -2.15 2.48 4.85
C VAL A 292 -1.98 1.02 4.46
N SER A 293 -0.86 0.44 4.85
CA SER A 293 -0.68 -1.02 4.87
C SER A 293 -0.71 -1.55 6.29
N PHE A 294 -1.29 -2.73 6.46
CA PHE A 294 -1.44 -3.42 7.74
C PHE A 294 -0.94 -4.87 7.62
N PRO A 295 0.30 -5.10 7.15
CA PRO A 295 0.82 -6.45 7.02
C PRO A 295 0.77 -7.17 8.37
N ARG A 296 0.31 -8.42 8.39
CA ARG A 296 0.55 -9.31 9.53
C ARG A 296 1.97 -9.85 9.50
N MET A 297 2.49 -10.09 10.70
CA MET A 297 3.71 -10.84 10.87
C MET A 297 3.52 -12.25 10.30
N GLN A 298 4.48 -12.63 9.45
CA GLN A 298 4.55 -13.92 8.81
C GLN A 298 5.86 -14.58 9.22
N PRO A 299 5.94 -15.92 9.23
CA PRO A 299 7.18 -16.63 9.50
C PRO A 299 8.30 -16.10 8.60
N ALA A 300 9.47 -15.88 9.19
CA ALA A 300 10.63 -15.35 8.49
C ALA A 300 11.88 -16.19 8.82
N PRO A 301 12.63 -16.66 7.80
CA PRO A 301 13.85 -17.43 8.01
C PRO A 301 14.84 -16.72 8.94
N GLY A 302 15.30 -17.41 9.99
CA GLY A 302 16.26 -16.86 10.96
C GLY A 302 15.65 -15.88 11.96
N SER A 303 14.32 -15.86 12.12
CA SER A 303 13.61 -15.03 13.08
C SER A 303 12.70 -15.83 14.01
N PHE A 304 13.12 -16.00 15.27
CA PHE A 304 12.29 -16.62 16.30
C PHE A 304 11.01 -15.83 16.60
N ILE A 305 11.11 -14.50 16.69
CA ILE A 305 9.98 -13.61 17.04
C ILE A 305 8.88 -13.64 15.99
N SER A 306 9.22 -13.89 14.72
CA SER A 306 8.22 -13.95 13.64
C SER A 306 7.13 -15.02 13.86
N GLU A 307 7.45 -16.06 14.63
CA GLU A 307 6.55 -17.19 14.91
C GLU A 307 6.08 -17.25 16.37
N HIS A 308 6.78 -16.57 17.29
CA HIS A 308 6.58 -16.73 18.75
C HIS A 308 6.21 -15.43 19.47
N SER A 309 5.86 -14.38 18.73
CA SER A 309 5.42 -13.14 19.37
C SER A 309 4.11 -13.36 20.15
N PRO A 310 3.98 -12.84 21.38
CA PRO A 310 2.74 -12.93 22.14
C PRO A 310 1.63 -12.04 21.56
N TYR A 311 1.96 -11.20 20.57
CA TYR A 311 1.06 -10.24 19.94
C TYR A 311 0.58 -10.66 18.54
N LEU A 312 0.83 -11.91 18.13
CA LEU A 312 0.33 -12.43 16.84
C LEU A 312 -1.19 -12.19 16.73
N VAL A 313 -1.62 -11.70 15.57
CA VAL A 313 -3.00 -11.21 15.36
C VAL A 313 -3.82 -12.26 14.65
N THR A 314 -4.95 -12.63 15.26
CA THR A 314 -5.90 -13.59 14.68
C THR A 314 -6.64 -13.00 13.48
N ASP A 315 -7.30 -13.85 12.68
CA ASP A 315 -8.12 -13.41 11.55
C ASP A 315 -9.25 -12.49 12.03
N GLU A 316 -9.93 -12.83 13.13
CA GLU A 316 -10.99 -11.99 13.72
C GLU A 316 -10.49 -10.62 14.17
N ALA A 317 -9.31 -10.56 14.82
CA ALA A 317 -8.71 -9.27 15.18
C ALA A 317 -8.29 -8.47 13.93
N THR A 318 -7.90 -9.16 12.84
CA THR A 318 -7.54 -8.52 11.57
C THR A 318 -8.77 -7.96 10.84
N LYS A 319 -9.89 -8.68 10.84
CA LYS A 319 -11.17 -8.16 10.37
C LYS A 319 -11.56 -6.89 11.12
N ARG A 320 -11.43 -6.91 12.46
CA ARG A 320 -11.70 -5.74 13.32
C ARG A 320 -10.79 -4.55 12.99
N LEU A 321 -9.47 -4.74 12.93
CA LEU A 321 -8.56 -3.63 12.66
C LEU A 321 -8.76 -3.04 11.25
N VAL A 322 -9.00 -3.87 10.21
CA VAL A 322 -9.25 -3.37 8.85
C VAL A 322 -10.53 -2.55 8.79
N THR A 323 -11.59 -3.04 9.44
CA THR A 323 -12.87 -2.34 9.57
C THR A 323 -12.68 -0.98 10.24
N VAL A 324 -12.00 -0.96 11.39
CA VAL A 324 -11.78 0.28 12.14
C VAL A 324 -10.90 1.26 11.36
N ILE A 325 -9.81 0.81 10.72
CA ILE A 325 -8.96 1.69 9.92
C ILE A 325 -9.77 2.31 8.77
N ARG A 326 -10.59 1.52 8.04
CA ARG A 326 -11.44 2.05 6.97
C ARG A 326 -12.44 3.10 7.48
N LEU A 327 -13.03 2.89 8.66
CA LEU A 327 -13.95 3.86 9.26
C LEU A 327 -13.22 5.09 9.80
N ALA A 328 -12.02 4.92 10.35
CA ALA A 328 -11.24 5.96 11.01
C ALA A 328 -10.62 6.95 10.01
N ILE A 329 -10.08 6.46 8.90
CA ILE A 329 -9.42 7.26 7.85
C ILE A 329 -10.07 6.97 6.48
N PRO A 330 -11.32 7.42 6.25
CA PRO A 330 -12.20 6.90 5.21
C PRO A 330 -11.72 7.16 3.78
N TYR A 331 -10.97 8.23 3.55
CA TYR A 331 -10.44 8.60 2.22
C TYR A 331 -9.10 7.91 1.89
N THR A 332 -8.46 7.20 2.83
CA THR A 332 -7.13 6.60 2.62
C THR A 332 -7.24 5.21 1.99
N GLY A 333 -6.34 4.91 1.04
CA GLY A 333 -6.31 3.60 0.40
C GLY A 333 -5.82 2.52 1.36
N LEU A 334 -6.43 1.35 1.35
CA LEU A 334 -6.03 0.21 2.16
C LEU A 334 -5.37 -0.86 1.29
N ILE A 335 -4.19 -1.32 1.71
CA ILE A 335 -3.39 -2.33 1.01
C ILE A 335 -3.39 -3.63 1.82
N VAL A 336 -3.98 -4.67 1.24
CA VAL A 336 -3.82 -6.06 1.70
C VAL A 336 -2.87 -6.78 0.75
N THR A 337 -1.92 -7.55 1.29
CA THR A 337 -0.88 -8.19 0.46
C THR A 337 -0.96 -9.72 0.46
N ALA A 338 -0.18 -10.34 -0.43
CA ALA A 338 0.08 -11.78 -0.53
C ALA A 338 0.74 -12.42 0.70
N ARG A 339 0.79 -11.70 1.83
CA ARG A 339 1.05 -12.28 3.15
C ARG A 339 -0.12 -13.14 3.62
N GLU A 340 -1.33 -12.73 3.25
CA GLU A 340 -2.55 -13.46 3.59
C GLU A 340 -2.80 -14.59 2.61
N ASN A 341 -3.47 -15.65 3.07
CA ASN A 341 -3.92 -16.73 2.20
C ASN A 341 -5.05 -16.24 1.26
N PRO A 342 -5.30 -16.94 0.13
CA PRO A 342 -6.32 -16.59 -0.85
C PRO A 342 -7.70 -16.24 -0.26
N GLU A 343 -8.22 -17.11 0.61
CA GLU A 343 -9.57 -17.03 1.14
C GLU A 343 -9.75 -15.80 2.03
N PHE A 344 -8.83 -15.61 2.98
CA PHE A 344 -8.88 -14.51 3.92
C PHE A 344 -8.57 -13.17 3.24
N ARG A 345 -7.65 -13.18 2.27
CA ARG A 345 -7.35 -12.00 1.46
C ARG A 345 -8.58 -11.53 0.68
N ARG A 346 -9.33 -12.45 0.07
CA ARG A 346 -10.60 -12.15 -0.61
C ARG A 346 -11.63 -11.56 0.36
N GLU A 347 -11.73 -12.11 1.57
CA GLU A 347 -12.61 -11.57 2.62
C GLU A 347 -12.24 -10.12 2.96
N LEU A 348 -10.96 -9.82 3.23
CA LEU A 348 -10.52 -8.46 3.56
C LEU A 348 -10.74 -7.45 2.42
N ILE A 349 -10.67 -7.90 1.16
CA ILE A 349 -11.03 -7.08 -0.01
C ILE A 349 -12.50 -6.62 0.07
N HIS A 350 -13.40 -7.52 0.45
CA HIS A 350 -14.82 -7.21 0.67
C HIS A 350 -15.11 -6.41 1.94
N MET A 351 -14.12 -6.14 2.79
CA MET A 351 -14.28 -5.33 4.00
C MET A 351 -13.83 -3.87 3.84
N GLY A 352 -13.17 -3.54 2.72
CA GLY A 352 -12.77 -2.16 2.44
C GLY A 352 -11.34 -1.98 1.96
N CYS A 353 -10.61 -3.05 1.62
CA CYS A 353 -9.33 -2.92 0.94
C CYS A 353 -9.51 -2.38 -0.48
N THR A 354 -8.48 -1.69 -0.97
CA THR A 354 -8.53 -0.96 -2.25
C THR A 354 -7.41 -1.32 -3.20
N GLN A 355 -6.30 -1.85 -2.67
CA GLN A 355 -5.17 -2.28 -3.47
C GLN A 355 -4.62 -3.60 -2.95
N THR A 356 -4.03 -4.38 -3.86
CA THR A 356 -3.44 -5.66 -3.53
C THR A 356 -2.39 -6.07 -4.55
N ASP A 357 -1.45 -6.92 -4.16
CA ASP A 357 -0.40 -7.46 -5.04
C ASP A 357 -0.73 -8.86 -5.57
N ALA A 358 -0.37 -9.21 -6.79
CA ALA A 358 -0.55 -10.56 -7.29
C ALA A 358 0.68 -11.01 -8.08
N SER A 359 0.79 -12.31 -8.36
CA SER A 359 2.01 -12.93 -8.91
C SER A 359 3.26 -12.65 -8.07
N SER A 360 3.09 -12.31 -6.79
CA SER A 360 4.14 -11.73 -5.96
C SER A 360 5.33 -12.65 -5.81
N LYS A 361 6.51 -12.12 -6.14
CA LYS A 361 7.79 -12.77 -5.89
C LYS A 361 8.66 -11.82 -5.10
N ILE A 362 9.08 -12.28 -3.92
CA ILE A 362 9.78 -11.43 -2.94
C ILE A 362 11.28 -11.73 -2.81
N GLY A 363 11.77 -12.74 -3.54
CA GLY A 363 13.20 -13.00 -3.63
C GLY A 363 13.85 -12.14 -4.70
N ILE A 364 15.16 -11.91 -4.55
CA ILE A 364 15.93 -11.07 -5.48
C ILE A 364 16.13 -11.80 -6.81
N GLY A 365 15.71 -11.21 -7.93
CA GLY A 365 15.87 -11.81 -9.26
C GLY A 365 14.87 -12.96 -9.55
N ALA A 366 13.76 -13.02 -8.83
CA ALA A 366 12.82 -14.13 -8.88
C ALA A 366 11.82 -14.06 -10.05
N TYR A 367 11.49 -12.86 -10.56
CA TYR A 367 10.50 -12.71 -11.64
C TYR A 367 11.01 -13.25 -12.98
N SER A 368 12.20 -12.83 -13.40
CA SER A 368 12.83 -13.27 -14.66
C SER A 368 13.04 -14.78 -14.70
N LYS A 369 13.39 -15.38 -13.56
CA LYS A 369 13.56 -16.84 -13.39
C LYS A 369 12.26 -17.60 -13.15
N LYS A 370 11.13 -16.89 -12.97
CA LYS A 370 9.80 -17.45 -12.65
C LYS A 370 9.81 -18.42 -11.46
N LEU A 371 10.64 -18.14 -10.46
CA LEU A 371 10.80 -19.01 -9.30
C LEU A 371 9.60 -18.85 -8.36
N ARG A 372 9.05 -19.96 -7.89
CA ARG A 372 8.19 -19.95 -6.70
C ARG A 372 9.03 -19.71 -5.44
N GLN A 373 8.38 -19.32 -4.35
CA GLN A 373 9.10 -19.03 -3.12
C GLN A 373 9.88 -20.24 -2.60
N GLU A 374 9.32 -21.46 -2.70
CA GLU A 374 9.98 -22.70 -2.25
C GLU A 374 11.18 -23.09 -3.12
N GLU A 375 11.17 -22.67 -4.38
CA GLU A 375 12.24 -22.90 -5.35
C GLU A 375 13.38 -21.87 -5.22
N ASN A 376 13.15 -20.82 -4.44
CA ASN A 376 14.14 -19.79 -4.25
C ASN A 376 15.18 -20.23 -3.21
N SER A 377 16.36 -20.58 -3.68
CA SER A 377 17.50 -20.94 -2.83
C SER A 377 18.07 -19.75 -2.05
N ASP A 378 17.68 -18.53 -2.43
CA ASP A 378 18.08 -17.29 -1.78
C ASP A 378 16.97 -16.97 -0.78
N LYS A 379 17.31 -16.97 0.52
CA LYS A 379 16.31 -16.86 1.59
C LYS A 379 15.48 -15.57 1.42
N VAL A 380 14.22 -15.63 1.85
CA VAL A 380 13.21 -14.58 1.60
C VAL A 380 12.95 -13.74 2.85
N GLN A 381 12.35 -12.55 2.67
CA GLN A 381 12.06 -11.66 3.80
C GLN A 381 11.05 -12.27 4.79
N PHE A 382 10.05 -12.99 4.29
CA PHE A 382 8.95 -13.65 5.02
C PHE A 382 8.24 -14.69 4.13
N MET A 383 7.39 -15.54 4.67
CA MET A 383 6.60 -16.52 3.88
C MET A 383 5.35 -15.89 3.25
N LEU A 384 5.10 -16.18 1.98
CA LEU A 384 3.89 -15.73 1.26
C LEU A 384 2.71 -16.66 1.57
N GLY A 385 1.53 -16.09 1.75
CA GLY A 385 0.26 -16.80 1.88
C GLY A 385 -0.45 -17.04 0.55
N ASP A 386 -0.21 -16.21 -0.47
CA ASP A 386 -0.86 -16.31 -1.78
C ASP A 386 0.14 -16.08 -2.92
N GLN A 387 0.48 -17.15 -3.65
CA GLN A 387 1.40 -17.13 -4.80
C GLN A 387 0.67 -17.24 -6.15
N ARG A 388 -0.67 -17.10 -6.17
CA ARG A 388 -1.46 -17.23 -7.39
C ARG A 388 -1.10 -16.16 -8.42
N SER A 389 -1.30 -16.50 -9.69
CA SER A 389 -1.06 -15.57 -10.79
C SER A 389 -2.05 -14.41 -10.77
N LEU A 390 -1.63 -13.29 -11.37
CA LEU A 390 -2.49 -12.12 -11.58
C LEU A 390 -3.80 -12.49 -12.29
N ASP A 391 -3.77 -13.37 -13.28
CA ASP A 391 -4.97 -13.81 -14.02
C ASP A 391 -5.98 -14.54 -13.11
N GLU A 392 -5.50 -15.44 -12.25
CA GLU A 392 -6.35 -16.18 -11.31
C GLU A 392 -7.03 -15.26 -10.29
N VAL A 393 -6.28 -14.32 -9.71
CA VAL A 393 -6.83 -13.38 -8.72
C VAL A 393 -7.80 -12.40 -9.38
N ILE A 394 -7.50 -11.92 -10.60
CA ILE A 394 -8.42 -11.07 -11.36
C ILE A 394 -9.72 -11.82 -11.67
N ARG A 395 -9.63 -13.09 -12.07
CA ARG A 395 -10.81 -13.91 -12.35
C ARG A 395 -11.71 -14.06 -11.13
N GLU A 396 -11.11 -14.36 -9.97
CA GLU A 396 -11.83 -14.49 -8.71
C GLU A 396 -12.56 -13.19 -8.34
N LEU A 397 -11.87 -12.05 -8.41
CA LEU A 397 -12.50 -10.76 -8.09
C LEU A 397 -13.56 -10.35 -9.12
N ALA A 398 -13.37 -10.68 -10.40
CA ALA A 398 -14.38 -10.40 -11.43
C ALA A 398 -15.67 -11.22 -11.24
N GLN A 399 -15.56 -12.46 -10.74
CA GLN A 399 -16.71 -13.28 -10.34
C GLN A 399 -17.49 -12.63 -9.20
N ASP A 400 -16.79 -11.96 -8.27
CA ASP A 400 -17.38 -11.21 -7.16
C ASP A 400 -17.97 -9.85 -7.57
N GLY A 401 -17.85 -9.46 -8.84
CA GLY A 401 -18.28 -8.16 -9.31
C GLY A 401 -17.35 -7.01 -8.88
N MET A 402 -16.10 -7.29 -8.53
CA MET A 402 -15.08 -6.28 -8.26
C MET A 402 -14.24 -6.07 -9.52
N ILE A 403 -14.11 -4.82 -9.97
CA ILE A 403 -13.34 -4.50 -11.17
C ILE A 403 -11.86 -4.26 -10.87
N THR A 404 -11.00 -4.96 -11.60
CA THR A 404 -9.55 -4.74 -11.58
C THR A 404 -9.20 -3.40 -12.20
N SER A 405 -8.29 -2.66 -11.58
CA SER A 405 -7.75 -1.42 -12.12
C SER A 405 -6.24 -1.41 -12.12
N PHE A 406 -5.67 -0.98 -13.25
CA PHE A 406 -4.25 -0.64 -13.38
C PHE A 406 -4.05 0.87 -13.55
N CYS A 407 -5.06 1.67 -13.18
CA CYS A 407 -5.07 3.11 -13.37
C CYS A 407 -3.87 3.79 -12.71
N THR A 408 -3.28 4.73 -13.44
CA THR A 408 -2.24 5.66 -12.96
C THR A 408 -2.56 7.10 -13.35
N ALA A 409 -3.82 7.39 -13.72
CA ALA A 409 -4.26 8.67 -14.24
C ALA A 409 -4.09 9.81 -13.23
N GLY A 410 -4.44 9.59 -11.95
CA GLY A 410 -4.32 10.60 -10.91
C GLY A 410 -2.89 11.16 -10.83
N TYR A 411 -1.91 10.27 -10.70
CA TYR A 411 -0.48 10.60 -10.73
C TYR A 411 -0.06 11.42 -11.96
N ARG A 412 -0.50 11.02 -13.16
CA ARG A 412 -0.08 11.64 -14.42
C ARG A 412 -0.80 12.94 -14.76
N CYS A 413 -2.00 13.12 -14.22
CA CYS A 413 -2.77 14.35 -14.36
C CYS A 413 -2.42 15.38 -13.28
N GLY A 414 -1.42 15.10 -12.42
CA GLY A 414 -1.07 15.95 -11.28
C GLY A 414 -2.18 16.03 -10.22
N ARG A 415 -3.04 15.00 -10.14
CA ARG A 415 -3.97 14.77 -9.03
C ARG A 415 -3.23 13.93 -7.97
N THR A 416 -2.30 14.59 -7.29
CA THR A 416 -1.52 14.07 -6.16
C THR A 416 -1.70 15.03 -4.98
N GLY A 417 -1.37 14.59 -3.76
CA GLY A 417 -1.46 15.45 -2.59
C GLY A 417 -2.84 16.07 -2.33
N ASP A 418 -2.90 17.38 -2.09
CA ASP A 418 -4.12 18.12 -1.74
C ASP A 418 -5.23 17.99 -2.78
N LYS A 419 -4.88 17.96 -4.07
CA LYS A 419 -5.85 17.88 -5.16
C LYS A 419 -6.63 16.57 -5.15
N ILE A 420 -5.96 15.43 -4.93
CA ILE A 420 -6.66 14.14 -4.91
C ILE A 420 -7.45 13.94 -3.62
N MET A 421 -6.93 14.41 -2.48
CA MET A 421 -7.60 14.27 -1.18
C MET A 421 -8.93 15.03 -1.17
N ASN A 422 -8.93 16.27 -1.65
CA ASN A 422 -10.16 17.07 -1.81
C ASN A 422 -11.22 16.40 -2.70
N LEU A 423 -10.80 15.63 -3.71
CA LEU A 423 -11.71 14.90 -4.59
C LEU A 423 -12.19 13.59 -3.97
N LEU A 424 -11.35 12.92 -3.17
CA LEU A 424 -11.69 11.70 -2.43
C LEU A 424 -12.70 11.98 -1.32
N GLU A 425 -12.50 13.05 -0.54
CA GLU A 425 -13.44 13.49 0.51
C GLU A 425 -14.84 13.79 -0.05
N LYS A 426 -14.92 14.30 -1.28
CA LYS A 426 -16.18 14.60 -1.96
C LYS A 426 -16.73 13.43 -2.78
N GLY A 427 -16.05 12.29 -2.80
CA GLY A 427 -16.41 11.12 -3.63
C GLY A 427 -16.34 11.37 -5.16
N VAL A 428 -15.72 12.47 -5.58
CA VAL A 428 -15.60 12.86 -7.00
C VAL A 428 -14.50 12.07 -7.69
N GLU A 429 -13.38 11.82 -7.01
CA GLU A 429 -12.27 11.02 -7.56
C GLU A 429 -12.74 9.61 -7.93
N GLY A 430 -13.64 9.04 -7.14
CA GLY A 430 -14.27 7.74 -7.41
C GLY A 430 -14.94 7.68 -8.79
N LYS A 431 -15.52 8.78 -9.27
CA LYS A 431 -16.18 8.85 -10.59
C LYS A 431 -15.17 8.74 -11.73
N PHE A 432 -14.06 9.48 -11.68
CA PHE A 432 -12.99 9.36 -12.67
C PHE A 432 -12.29 8.00 -12.58
N CYS A 433 -12.15 7.47 -11.37
CA CYS A 433 -11.56 6.16 -11.15
C CYS A 433 -12.41 5.03 -11.71
N LYS A 434 -13.75 5.10 -11.66
CA LYS A 434 -14.64 4.10 -12.29
C LYS A 434 -14.38 4.01 -13.79
N LEU A 435 -14.37 5.15 -14.49
CA LEU A 435 -14.08 5.19 -15.93
C LEU A 435 -12.70 4.60 -16.25
N ASN A 436 -11.67 5.03 -15.52
CA ASN A 436 -10.31 4.55 -15.72
C ASN A 436 -10.11 3.06 -15.34
N ALA A 437 -10.89 2.54 -14.39
CA ALA A 437 -10.90 1.11 -14.08
C ALA A 437 -11.38 0.30 -15.28
N VAL A 438 -12.50 0.69 -15.91
CA VAL A 438 -13.01 0.03 -17.13
C VAL A 438 -12.00 0.09 -18.27
N LEU A 439 -11.39 1.25 -18.53
CA LEU A 439 -10.39 1.40 -19.59
C LEU A 439 -9.18 0.48 -19.37
N THR A 440 -8.62 0.49 -18.15
CA THR A 440 -7.44 -0.34 -17.85
C THR A 440 -7.75 -1.83 -17.71
N PHE A 441 -8.96 -2.19 -17.32
CA PHE A 441 -9.40 -3.59 -17.31
C PHE A 441 -9.58 -4.12 -18.74
N ARG A 442 -10.18 -3.33 -19.64
CA ARG A 442 -10.27 -3.65 -21.06
C ARG A 442 -8.90 -3.88 -21.70
N GLU A 443 -7.88 -3.07 -21.36
CA GLU A 443 -6.50 -3.32 -21.79
C GLU A 443 -6.01 -4.70 -21.34
N TYR A 444 -6.21 -5.05 -20.06
CA TYR A 444 -5.79 -6.35 -19.53
C TYR A 444 -6.49 -7.51 -20.21
N LEU A 445 -7.82 -7.43 -20.39
CA LEU A 445 -8.61 -8.47 -21.08
C LEU A 445 -8.20 -8.67 -22.54
N ASN A 446 -7.74 -7.62 -23.19
CA ASN A 446 -7.29 -7.68 -24.58
C ASN A 446 -5.91 -8.34 -24.69
N ASP A 447 -5.00 -8.08 -23.76
CA ASP A 447 -3.59 -8.41 -23.92
C ASP A 447 -3.12 -9.63 -23.13
N TYR A 448 -3.70 -9.88 -21.94
CA TYR A 448 -3.11 -10.77 -20.94
C TYR A 448 -4.07 -11.82 -20.38
N ALA A 449 -5.38 -11.57 -20.40
CA ALA A 449 -6.34 -12.47 -19.78
C ALA A 449 -6.40 -13.84 -20.47
N SER A 450 -6.50 -14.91 -19.67
CA SER A 450 -6.87 -16.23 -20.16
C SER A 450 -8.28 -16.22 -20.77
N PRO A 451 -8.65 -17.21 -21.61
CA PRO A 451 -10.01 -17.32 -22.15
C PRO A 451 -11.09 -17.32 -21.06
N GLU A 452 -10.84 -17.99 -19.93
CA GLU A 452 -11.75 -18.07 -18.80
C GLU A 452 -11.92 -16.72 -18.11
N THR A 453 -10.80 -16.02 -17.84
CA THR A 453 -10.81 -14.69 -17.24
C THR A 453 -11.47 -13.68 -18.16
N LYS A 454 -11.20 -13.78 -19.46
CA LYS A 454 -11.83 -12.93 -20.47
C LYS A 454 -13.34 -13.10 -20.48
N ALA A 455 -13.86 -14.33 -20.53
CA ALA A 455 -15.30 -14.58 -20.56
C ALA A 455 -16.04 -13.93 -19.38
N ILE A 456 -15.48 -14.01 -18.17
CA ILE A 456 -16.05 -13.40 -16.95
C ILE A 456 -15.86 -11.88 -16.97
N GLY A 457 -14.69 -11.41 -17.40
CA GLY A 457 -14.36 -9.99 -17.50
C GLY A 457 -15.25 -9.24 -18.50
N GLU A 458 -15.62 -9.86 -19.63
CA GLU A 458 -16.56 -9.27 -20.60
C GLU A 458 -17.94 -9.03 -19.96
N GLN A 459 -18.44 -9.99 -19.16
CA GLN A 459 -19.71 -9.85 -18.45
C GLN A 459 -19.65 -8.75 -17.37
N LEU A 460 -18.50 -8.58 -16.71
CA LEU A 460 -18.30 -7.49 -15.77
C LEU A 460 -18.25 -6.14 -16.49
N ILE A 461 -17.50 -6.02 -17.58
CA ILE A 461 -17.42 -4.77 -18.34
C ILE A 461 -18.79 -4.32 -18.83
N GLU A 462 -19.63 -5.24 -19.34
CA GLU A 462 -20.97 -4.90 -19.79
C GLU A 462 -21.81 -4.27 -18.66
N ARG A 463 -21.76 -4.85 -17.46
CA ARG A 463 -22.43 -4.29 -16.26
C ARG A 463 -21.90 -2.90 -15.91
N GLU A 464 -20.58 -2.72 -15.90
CA GLU A 464 -19.96 -1.42 -15.61
C GLU A 464 -20.33 -0.35 -16.63
N LEU A 465 -20.37 -0.70 -17.92
CA LEU A 465 -20.77 0.22 -18.99
C LEU A 465 -22.22 0.67 -18.82
N GLN A 466 -23.13 -0.25 -18.51
CA GLN A 466 -24.53 0.06 -18.22
C GLN A 466 -24.65 1.00 -17.02
N GLU A 467 -23.96 0.72 -15.91
CA GLU A 467 -23.94 1.60 -14.74
C GLU A 467 -23.40 3.00 -15.07
N ILE A 468 -22.33 3.09 -15.86
CA ILE A 468 -21.74 4.36 -16.30
C ILE A 468 -22.75 5.15 -17.15
N GLU A 469 -23.45 4.51 -18.09
CA GLU A 469 -24.45 5.17 -18.92
C GLU A 469 -25.66 5.68 -18.13
N HIS A 470 -26.06 4.96 -17.08
CA HIS A 470 -27.17 5.34 -16.20
C HIS A 470 -26.79 6.36 -15.12
N THR A 471 -25.51 6.63 -14.90
CA THR A 471 -25.06 7.61 -13.91
C THR A 471 -25.10 9.03 -14.49
N SER A 472 -26.06 9.86 -14.02
CA SER A 472 -26.27 11.23 -14.50
C SER A 472 -25.01 12.10 -14.49
N PHE A 473 -24.14 11.94 -13.50
CA PHE A 473 -22.89 12.68 -13.38
C PHE A 473 -22.05 12.67 -14.67
N PHE A 474 -21.92 11.52 -15.34
CA PHE A 474 -21.09 11.41 -16.54
C PHE A 474 -21.74 12.07 -17.76
N THR A 475 -23.07 12.08 -17.84
CA THR A 475 -23.84 12.78 -18.86
C THR A 475 -23.77 14.30 -18.64
N ASP A 476 -24.04 14.76 -17.42
CA ASP A 476 -24.06 16.18 -17.06
C ASP A 476 -22.69 16.85 -17.24
N LYS A 477 -21.61 16.11 -16.92
CA LYS A 477 -20.22 16.55 -17.12
C LYS A 477 -19.69 16.30 -18.53
N LYS A 478 -20.51 15.77 -19.45
CA LYS A 478 -20.14 15.46 -20.84
C LYS A 478 -18.91 14.55 -20.96
N LEU A 479 -18.74 13.62 -20.02
CA LEU A 479 -17.61 12.68 -19.99
C LEU A 479 -17.86 11.44 -20.85
N LEU A 480 -19.14 11.05 -21.04
CA LEU A 480 -19.51 9.84 -21.78
C LEU A 480 -18.97 9.78 -23.22
N PRO A 481 -19.05 10.83 -24.06
CA PRO A 481 -18.55 10.74 -25.44
C PRO A 481 -17.05 10.45 -25.51
N THR A 482 -16.26 11.14 -24.67
CA THR A 482 -14.81 10.92 -24.58
C THR A 482 -14.49 9.53 -24.05
N PHE A 483 -15.17 9.11 -22.98
CA PHE A 483 -14.99 7.78 -22.41
C PHE A 483 -15.30 6.66 -23.42
N LYS A 484 -16.44 6.73 -24.13
CA LYS A 484 -16.81 5.76 -25.18
C LYS A 484 -15.78 5.73 -26.30
N SER A 485 -15.32 6.91 -26.75
CA SER A 485 -14.25 7.00 -27.76
C SER A 485 -12.96 6.32 -27.28
N TYR A 486 -12.53 6.55 -26.05
CA TYR A 486 -11.33 5.93 -25.49
C TYR A 486 -11.50 4.43 -25.33
N TYR A 487 -12.65 3.97 -24.83
CA TYR A 487 -12.96 2.56 -24.70
C TYR A 487 -12.90 1.84 -26.06
N ASP A 488 -13.53 2.40 -27.11
CA ASP A 488 -13.52 1.83 -28.46
C ASP A 488 -12.11 1.76 -29.06
N ARG A 489 -11.31 2.80 -28.83
CA ARG A 489 -9.90 2.84 -29.28
C ARG A 489 -9.07 1.79 -28.57
N ILE A 490 -9.27 1.61 -27.26
CA ILE A 490 -8.59 0.54 -26.51
C ILE A 490 -9.02 -0.85 -26.99
N ALA A 491 -10.32 -1.05 -27.20
CA ALA A 491 -10.85 -2.29 -27.76
C ALA A 491 -10.22 -2.65 -29.12
N LYS A 492 -9.84 -1.64 -29.92
CA LYS A 492 -9.17 -1.78 -31.22
C LYS A 492 -7.65 -1.86 -31.16
N GLY A 493 -7.02 -1.76 -29.99
CA GLY A 493 -5.57 -1.94 -29.85
C GLY A 493 -4.81 -0.73 -29.31
N GLU A 494 -5.44 0.44 -29.18
CA GLU A 494 -4.75 1.58 -28.55
C GLU A 494 -4.56 1.36 -27.04
N ARG A 495 -3.52 1.93 -26.46
CA ARG A 495 -3.18 1.73 -25.06
C ARG A 495 -2.91 3.07 -24.38
N ASP A 496 -3.02 3.05 -23.07
CA ASP A 496 -2.72 4.12 -22.14
C ASP A 496 -3.58 5.38 -22.32
N LEU A 497 -4.87 5.20 -22.62
CA LEU A 497 -5.87 6.27 -22.58
C LEU A 497 -6.50 6.36 -21.20
N TYR A 498 -6.66 7.58 -20.69
CA TYR A 498 -7.20 7.83 -19.35
C TYR A 498 -7.99 9.13 -19.28
N MET A 499 -8.94 9.17 -18.35
CA MET A 499 -9.86 10.27 -18.05
C MET A 499 -9.34 11.21 -16.95
#